data_AF-A0A2V8IPY1-F1
#
_entry.id   AF-A0A2V8IPY1-F1
#
_cell.length_a   1.000
_cell.length_b   1.000
_cell.length_c   1.000
_cell.angle_alpha   90.00
_cell.angle_beta   90.00
_cell.angle_gamma   90.00
#
_symmetry.space_group_name_H-M   'P 1'
#
loop_
_entity.id
_entity.type
_entity.pdbx_description
1 polymer ?
#
loop_
_entity_poly.entity_id
_entity_poly.type
_entity_poly.pdbx_seq_one_letter_code
_entity_poly.pdbx_strand_id
1 'polypeptide(L)'
;IAGAGRRNPAFSSTLKVVTTKMRPGYLRKNGVPYSDKAVLTEYYDRTNEANGESWLVVTSIVDDPTYLNQPFVTSAHFRKENDQSRWNPTPCSAR
;
A
#
# COMPACT_ATOMS: atom_id res chain seq x y z
N ILE A 1 -17.95 17.04 -39.19
CA ILE A 1 -18.16 15.90 -38.26
C ILE A 1 -16.81 15.34 -37.84
N ALA A 2 -16.39 15.64 -36.60
CA ALA A 2 -15.42 14.87 -35.82
C ALA A 2 -15.46 15.47 -34.40
N GLY A 3 -16.19 14.82 -33.49
CA GLY A 3 -16.33 15.26 -32.11
C GLY A 3 -15.06 14.95 -31.34
N ALA A 4 -14.50 15.95 -30.66
CA ALA A 4 -13.41 15.77 -29.71
C ALA A 4 -13.88 14.83 -28.60
N GLY A 5 -13.30 13.62 -28.56
CA GLY A 5 -13.50 12.69 -27.46
C GLY A 5 -13.03 13.34 -26.17
N ARG A 6 -13.95 13.56 -25.23
CA ARG A 6 -13.61 13.93 -23.86
C ARG A 6 -12.70 12.84 -23.32
N ARG A 7 -11.41 13.14 -23.12
CA ARG A 7 -10.56 12.35 -22.22
C ARG A 7 -11.30 12.35 -20.89
N ASN A 8 -11.90 11.22 -20.54
CA ASN A 8 -12.32 10.98 -19.16
C ASN A 8 -11.13 11.39 -18.28
N PRO A 9 -11.32 12.23 -17.25
CA PRO A 9 -10.24 12.49 -16.32
C PRO A 9 -9.75 11.11 -15.89
N ALA A 10 -8.47 10.83 -16.12
CA ALA A 10 -7.90 9.57 -15.69
C ALA A 10 -8.18 9.50 -14.19
N PHE A 11 -9.15 8.68 -13.80
CA PHE A 11 -9.27 8.29 -12.41
C PHE A 11 -7.86 7.84 -12.03
N SER A 12 -7.30 8.36 -10.94
CA SER A 12 -6.09 7.75 -10.40
C SER A 12 -6.43 6.27 -10.29
N SER A 13 -5.64 5.41 -10.96
CA SER A 13 -5.90 3.98 -10.99
C SER A 13 -5.46 3.37 -9.66
N THR A 14 -6.02 3.90 -8.58
CA THR A 14 -5.75 3.53 -7.20
C THR A 14 -6.52 2.26 -6.91
N LEU A 15 -5.80 1.19 -6.54
CA LEU A 15 -6.44 0.01 -6.01
C LEU A 15 -6.68 0.20 -4.52
N LYS A 16 -7.95 0.16 -4.10
CA LYS A 16 -8.33 0.14 -2.69
C LYS A 16 -8.52 -1.30 -2.22
N VAL A 17 -7.84 -1.68 -1.14
CA VAL A 17 -7.97 -2.97 -0.47
C VAL A 17 -8.47 -2.74 0.95
N VAL A 18 -9.45 -3.53 1.39
CA VAL A 18 -9.95 -3.49 2.78
C VAL A 18 -9.83 -4.88 3.37
N THR A 19 -9.04 -4.99 4.42
CA THR A 19 -8.82 -6.23 5.16
C THR A 19 -9.50 -6.14 6.52
N THR A 20 -10.31 -7.15 6.83
CA THR A 20 -11.05 -7.28 8.10
C THR A 20 -10.77 -8.64 8.72
N LYS A 21 -11.17 -8.84 9.99
CA LYS A 21 -10.95 -10.08 10.74
C LYS A 21 -9.47 -10.47 10.81
N MET A 22 -8.61 -9.46 10.99
CA MET A 22 -7.18 -9.68 11.19
C MET A 22 -6.96 -10.38 12.54
N ARG A 23 -5.97 -11.27 12.58
CA ARG A 23 -5.52 -11.82 13.87
C ARG A 23 -4.83 -10.71 14.67
N PRO A 24 -5.10 -10.55 15.97
CA PRO A 24 -4.44 -9.54 16.79
C PRO A 24 -2.92 -9.62 16.68
N GLY A 25 -2.26 -8.46 16.71
CA GLY A 25 -0.82 -8.37 16.53
C GLY A 25 -0.27 -7.00 16.88
N TYR A 26 0.84 -6.62 16.25
CA TYR A 26 1.50 -5.33 16.47
C TYR A 26 1.65 -4.56 15.17
N LEU A 27 1.40 -3.25 15.22
CA LEU A 27 1.54 -2.35 14.05
C LEU A 27 2.99 -2.22 13.59
N ARG A 28 3.94 -2.41 14.52
CA ARG A 28 5.39 -2.40 14.28
C ARG A 28 6.09 -3.24 15.34
N LYS A 29 7.35 -3.63 15.10
CA LYS A 29 8.16 -4.35 16.09
C LYS A 29 8.22 -3.55 17.41
N ASN A 30 7.85 -4.19 18.52
CA ASN A 30 7.75 -3.58 19.85
C ASN A 30 6.85 -2.32 19.90
N GLY A 31 5.83 -2.27 19.04
CA GLY A 31 4.92 -1.14 18.92
C GLY A 31 3.61 -1.30 19.68
N VAL A 32 2.66 -0.44 19.34
CA VAL A 32 1.27 -0.51 19.81
C VAL A 32 0.61 -1.75 19.18
N PRO A 33 -0.14 -2.55 19.96
CA PRO A 33 -0.90 -3.66 19.43
C PRO A 33 -2.10 -3.18 18.61
N TYR A 34 -2.59 -4.03 17.71
CA TYR A 34 -3.91 -3.90 17.09
C TYR A 34 -4.77 -5.12 17.45
N SER A 35 -6.06 -4.87 17.63
CA SER A 35 -7.03 -5.88 18.07
C SER A 35 -7.58 -6.72 16.90
N ASP A 36 -8.39 -7.72 17.22
CA ASP A 36 -9.18 -8.49 16.27
C ASP A 36 -10.29 -7.67 15.59
N LYS A 37 -10.59 -6.49 16.13
CA LYS A 37 -11.55 -5.52 15.59
C LYS A 37 -10.89 -4.51 14.65
N ALA A 38 -9.58 -4.58 14.46
CA ALA A 38 -8.86 -3.69 13.56
C ALA A 38 -9.31 -3.90 12.11
N VAL A 39 -9.44 -2.80 11.38
CA VAL A 39 -9.68 -2.76 9.93
C VAL A 39 -8.49 -2.08 9.27
N LEU A 40 -7.87 -2.75 8.31
CA LEU A 40 -6.78 -2.21 7.50
C LEU A 40 -7.34 -1.81 6.13
N THR A 41 -7.24 -0.53 5.80
CA THR A 41 -7.52 -0.02 4.45
C THR A 41 -6.21 0.37 3.78
N GLU A 42 -5.96 -0.16 2.59
CA GLU A 42 -4.77 0.15 1.80
C GLU A 42 -5.15 0.77 0.47
N TYR A 43 -4.40 1.79 0.07
CA TYR A 43 -4.46 2.39 -1.25
C TYR A 43 -3.13 2.15 -1.96
N TYR A 44 -3.19 1.49 -3.11
CA TYR A 44 -2.04 1.19 -3.94
C TYR A 44 -2.07 2.13 -5.15
N ASP A 45 -1.14 3.07 -5.15
CA ASP A 45 -0.99 4.09 -6.17
C ASP A 45 0.28 3.86 -6.96
N ARG A 46 0.16 3.77 -8.28
CA ARG A 46 1.31 3.70 -9.18
C ARG A 46 1.50 5.04 -9.89
N THR A 47 2.68 5.61 -9.76
CA THR A 47 3.08 6.84 -10.43
C THR A 47 3.98 6.54 -11.63
N ASN A 48 4.03 7.46 -12.59
CA ASN A 48 5.06 7.50 -13.62
C ASN A 48 5.56 8.94 -13.71
N GLU A 49 6.84 9.13 -13.43
CA GLU A 49 7.48 10.43 -13.33
C GLU A 49 8.07 10.85 -14.67
N ALA A 50 8.28 12.16 -14.85
CA ALA A 50 8.85 12.70 -16.08
C ALA A 50 10.28 12.20 -16.37
N ASN A 51 11.01 11.75 -15.34
CA ASN A 51 12.35 11.16 -15.46
C ASN A 51 12.31 9.68 -15.89
N GLY A 52 11.12 9.10 -16.12
CA GLY A 52 10.95 7.70 -16.50
C GLY A 52 10.95 6.71 -15.32
N GLU A 53 11.10 7.18 -14.09
CA GLU A 53 10.88 6.34 -12.91
C GLU A 53 9.38 6.03 -12.74
N SER A 54 9.11 4.99 -11.94
CA SER A 54 7.76 4.63 -11.54
C SER A 54 7.82 4.18 -10.09
N TRP A 55 6.95 4.74 -9.25
CA TRP A 55 6.84 4.35 -7.85
C TRP A 55 5.51 3.66 -7.59
N LEU A 56 5.53 2.69 -6.69
CA LEU A 56 4.35 2.15 -6.02
C LEU A 56 4.31 2.75 -4.62
N VAL A 57 3.31 3.59 -4.38
CA VAL A 57 3.01 4.15 -3.07
C VAL A 57 1.89 3.34 -2.46
N VAL A 58 2.15 2.73 -1.31
CA VAL A 58 1.16 1.98 -0.54
C VAL A 58 0.86 2.77 0.71
N THR A 59 -0.34 3.37 0.78
CA THR A 59 -0.84 4.03 1.98
C THR A 59 -1.70 3.06 2.77
N SER A 60 -1.29 2.75 4.00
CA SER A 60 -1.98 1.84 4.91
C SER A 60 -2.59 2.63 6.06
N ILE A 61 -3.89 2.47 6.27
CA ILE A 61 -4.68 3.09 7.34
C ILE A 61 -5.23 1.98 8.21
N VAL A 62 -4.90 2.00 9.51
CA VAL A 62 -5.44 1.07 10.49
C VAL A 62 -6.38 1.79 11.43
N ASP A 63 -7.64 1.38 11.40
CA ASP A 63 -8.68 1.78 12.34
C ASP A 63 -8.88 0.66 13.37
N ASP A 64 -8.69 0.97 14.66
CA ASP A 64 -8.92 0.00 15.74
C ASP A 64 -9.53 0.69 16.98
N PRO A 65 -10.81 0.44 17.30
CA PRO A 65 -11.48 1.09 18.43
C PRO A 65 -10.99 0.61 19.81
N THR A 66 -10.16 -0.44 19.88
CA THR A 66 -9.72 -1.03 21.14
C THR A 66 -8.43 -0.40 21.66
N TYR A 67 -7.45 -0.21 20.78
CA TYR A 67 -6.11 0.26 21.15
C TYR A 67 -5.75 1.62 20.57
N LEU A 68 -6.50 2.13 19.58
CA LEU A 68 -6.18 3.39 18.90
C LEU A 68 -7.31 4.42 19.10
N ASN A 69 -6.92 5.62 19.55
CA ASN A 69 -7.85 6.76 19.66
C ASN A 69 -8.09 7.46 18.32
N GLN A 70 -7.25 7.19 17.32
CA GLN A 70 -7.31 7.76 15.97
C GLN A 70 -6.70 6.76 14.97
N PRO A 71 -7.01 6.86 13.67
CA PRO A 71 -6.45 5.98 12.66
C PRO A 71 -4.91 6.07 12.64
N PHE A 72 -4.24 4.93 12.57
CA PHE A 72 -2.80 4.87 12.36
C PHE A 72 -2.50 4.81 10.87
N VAL A 73 -1.87 5.85 10.32
CA VAL A 73 -1.60 6.00 8.89
C VAL A 73 -0.11 5.90 8.62
N THR A 74 0.28 5.08 7.65
CA THR A 74 1.66 4.96 7.16
C THR A 74 1.68 4.88 5.64
N SER A 75 2.81 5.24 5.04
CA SER A 75 3.04 5.07 3.61
C SER A 75 4.39 4.39 3.37
N ALA A 76 4.38 3.37 2.51
CA ALA A 76 5.58 2.69 2.02
C ALA A 76 5.75 3.00 0.53
N HIS A 77 6.95 3.43 0.12
CA HIS A 77 7.23 3.82 -1.25
C HIS A 77 8.24 2.84 -1.86
N PHE A 78 7.87 2.23 -2.96
CA PHE A 78 8.71 1.26 -3.67
C PHE A 78 9.03 1.80 -5.06
N ARG A 79 10.31 2.01 -5.36
CA ARG A 79 10.71 2.33 -6.73
C ARG A 79 10.72 1.07 -7.58
N LYS A 80 10.18 1.16 -8.80
CA LYS A 80 10.31 0.12 -9.80
C LYS A 80 11.75 0.03 -10.28
N GLU A 81 12.32 -1.17 -10.20
CA GLU A 81 13.62 -1.49 -10.76
C GLU A 81 13.55 -1.70 -12.27
N ASN A 82 14.60 -1.29 -12.98
CA ASN A 82 14.70 -1.47 -14.43
C ASN A 82 14.96 -2.93 -14.80
N ASP A 83 15.67 -3.65 -13.95
CA ASP A 83 16.05 -5.05 -14.12
C ASP A 83 16.15 -5.78 -12.76
N GLN A 84 16.69 -6.99 -12.76
CA GLN A 84 16.89 -7.82 -11.56
C GLN A 84 18.30 -7.68 -10.97
N SER A 85 19.12 -6.73 -11.41
CA SER A 85 20.52 -6.62 -10.96
C SER A 85 20.67 -6.37 -9.45
N ARG A 86 19.64 -5.74 -8.84
CA ARG A 86 19.56 -5.49 -7.39
C ARG A 86 18.80 -6.57 -6.61
N TRP A 87 18.38 -7.64 -7.28
CA TRP A 87 17.62 -8.73 -6.69
C TRP A 87 18.53 -9.93 -6.43
N ASN A 88 18.89 -10.17 -5.16
CA ASN A 88 19.71 -11.31 -4.73
C ASN A 88 19.01 -12.09 -3.61
N PRO A 89 17.93 -12.83 -3.91
CA PRO A 89 17.21 -13.59 -2.91
C PRO A 89 18.00 -14.83 -2.48
N THR A 90 17.99 -15.13 -1.19
CA THR A 90 18.45 -16.42 -0.69
C THR A 90 17.30 -17.42 -0.70
N PRO A 91 17.54 -18.71 -1.05
CA PRO A 91 16.51 -19.73 -0.94
C PRO A 91 15.94 -19.80 0.47
N CYS A 92 14.62 -19.95 0.59
CA CYS A 92 13.98 -20.19 1.87
C CYS A 92 14.48 -21.52 2.44
N SER A 93 15.03 -21.52 3.66
CA SER A 93 15.25 -22.75 4.43
C SER A 93 14.18 -22.85 5.50
N ALA A 94 13.28 -23.81 5.34
CA ALA A 94 12.48 -24.29 6.47
C ALA A 94 13.38 -25.26 7.25
N ARG A 95 13.69 -24.94 8.50
CA ARG A 95 14.24 -25.89 9.47
C ARG A 95 13.22 -26.07 10.58
#